data_AF-L7FHM2-F1
#
_entry.id   AF-L7FHM2-F1
#
_cell.length_a   1.000
_cell.length_b   1.000
_cell.length_c   1.000
_cell.angle_alpha   90.00
_cell.angle_beta   90.00
_cell.angle_gamma   90.00
#
_symmetry.space_group_name_H-M   'P 1'
#
loop_
_entity.id
_entity.type
_entity.pdbx_description
1 polymer ?
#
loop_
_entity_poly.entity_id
_entity_poly.type
_entity_poly.pdbx_seq_one_letter_code
_entity_poly.pdbx_strand_id
1 'polypeptide(L)'
;MCGDNSAAWSRDPESYRQDAIEDKGRFPLFGDFTSSIKPCAFWDKSVEPMTKVNNRVGSLVVQNEWDSQTPLPSGQALHADLKGSKMVTVLGGEGHGVYPNGNACTDDTVTGYLLTGNLPAEDVTCEATAESNEESRKGQRRDVLPGSPLPERVPDRF
;
A
#
# COMPACT_ATOMS: atom_id res chain seq x y z
N MET A 1 11.36 -9.43 1.74
CA MET A 1 11.47 -8.04 2.23
C MET A 1 12.93 -7.62 2.43
N CYS A 2 13.67 -8.18 3.40
CA CYS A 2 15.08 -7.78 3.63
C CYS A 2 16.06 -8.19 2.50
N GLY A 3 15.68 -9.14 1.65
CA GLY A 3 16.50 -9.61 0.52
C GLY A 3 16.11 -9.01 -0.84
N ASP A 4 15.08 -8.18 -0.89
CA ASP A 4 14.37 -7.79 -2.12
C ASP A 4 14.93 -6.46 -2.68
N ASN A 5 15.84 -5.81 -1.96
CA ASN A 5 16.51 -4.60 -2.42
C ASN A 5 17.97 -4.53 -1.95
N SER A 6 18.91 -4.36 -2.88
CA SER A 6 20.35 -4.31 -2.57
C SER A 6 20.79 -3.04 -1.82
N ALA A 7 19.86 -2.10 -1.66
CA ALA A 7 20.03 -0.84 -0.96
C ALA A 7 18.71 -0.57 -0.24
N ALA A 8 18.69 -0.49 1.09
CA ALA A 8 17.60 0.18 1.81
C ALA A 8 17.84 0.29 3.32
N TRP A 9 18.56 -0.66 3.92
CA TRP A 9 18.57 -0.77 5.38
C TRP A 9 19.86 -0.19 5.95
N SER A 10 19.74 0.98 6.58
CA SER A 10 20.84 1.53 7.39
C SER A 10 21.23 0.50 8.46
N ARG A 11 22.53 0.37 8.72
CA ARG A 11 23.04 -0.40 9.86
C ARG A 11 23.31 0.47 11.09
N ASP A 12 23.12 1.78 10.95
CA ASP A 12 23.30 2.73 12.02
C ASP A 12 21.98 2.93 12.78
N PRO A 13 21.90 2.53 14.07
CA PRO A 13 20.71 2.75 14.88
C PRO A 13 20.34 4.23 15.06
N GLU A 14 21.32 5.15 14.99
CA GLU A 14 21.04 6.58 15.16
C GLU A 14 20.23 7.16 14.00
N SER A 15 20.41 6.65 12.78
CA SER A 15 19.57 7.00 11.63
C SER A 15 18.08 6.74 11.94
N TYR A 16 17.74 5.54 12.39
CA TYR A 16 16.36 5.19 12.77
C TYR A 16 15.84 6.01 13.96
N ARG A 17 16.69 6.34 14.93
CA ARG A 17 16.30 7.18 16.06
C ARG A 17 15.89 8.58 15.59
N GLN A 18 16.65 9.17 14.67
CA GLN A 18 16.33 10.49 14.12
C GLN A 18 15.04 10.44 13.31
N ASP A 19 14.90 9.45 12.42
CA ASP A 19 13.69 9.27 11.61
C ASP A 19 12.45 9.09 12.50
N ALA A 20 12.53 8.27 13.55
CA ALA A 20 11.42 8.06 14.48
C ALA A 20 11.04 9.34 15.25
N ILE A 21 12.00 10.19 15.62
CA ILE A 21 11.72 11.47 16.28
C ILE A 21 11.04 12.43 15.31
N GLU A 22 11.54 12.54 14.09
CA GLU A 22 10.98 13.40 13.05
C GLU A 22 9.56 12.95 12.69
N ASP A 23 9.39 11.67 12.37
CA ASP A 23 8.13 11.13 11.88
C ASP A 23 7.07 11.04 12.96
N LYS A 24 7.43 10.88 14.24
CA LYS A 24 6.45 11.05 15.33
C LYS A 24 5.86 12.46 15.36
N GLY A 25 6.68 13.48 15.04
CA GLY A 25 6.21 14.86 14.95
C GLY A 25 5.27 15.08 13.76
N ARG A 26 5.58 14.44 12.62
CA ARG A 26 4.84 14.60 11.35
C ARG A 26 3.59 13.71 11.27
N PHE A 27 3.66 12.50 11.81
CA PHE A 27 2.65 11.45 11.75
C PHE A 27 2.34 10.91 13.17
N PRO A 28 1.61 11.67 14.02
CA PRO A 28 1.52 11.41 15.45
C PRO A 28 0.89 10.07 15.85
N LEU A 29 0.16 9.43 14.94
CA LEU A 29 -0.48 8.14 15.21
C LEU A 29 0.47 6.95 15.07
N PHE A 30 1.43 7.01 14.13
CA PHE A 30 2.18 5.81 13.72
C PHE A 30 3.62 6.06 13.24
N GLY A 31 4.08 7.31 13.17
CA GLY A 31 5.36 7.68 12.56
C GLY A 31 6.59 7.11 13.28
N ASP A 32 6.59 7.08 14.61
CA ASP A 32 7.68 6.43 15.37
C ASP A 32 7.74 4.93 15.09
N PHE A 33 6.59 4.26 15.08
CA PHE A 33 6.51 2.84 14.78
C PHE A 33 6.98 2.52 13.36
N THR A 34 6.58 3.29 12.35
CA THR A 34 6.98 3.06 10.96
C THR A 34 8.47 3.24 10.76
N SER A 35 9.06 4.25 11.42
CA SER A 35 10.45 4.67 11.17
C SER A 35 11.46 4.10 12.18
N SER A 36 10.99 3.35 13.17
CA SER A 36 11.85 2.58 14.08
C SER A 36 12.67 1.51 13.37
N ILE A 37 13.78 1.14 14.00
CA ILE A 37 14.70 0.09 13.52
C ILE A 37 13.95 -1.21 13.20
N LYS A 38 14.25 -1.79 12.03
CA LYS A 38 13.60 -3.01 11.52
C LYS A 38 14.56 -4.20 11.56
N PRO A 39 14.03 -5.45 11.59
CA PRO A 39 14.88 -6.65 11.53
C PRO A 39 15.88 -6.64 10.37
N CYS A 40 15.55 -5.99 9.26
CA CYS A 40 16.43 -5.90 8.09
C CYS A 40 17.74 -5.12 8.33
N ALA A 41 17.82 -4.26 9.36
CA ALA A 41 19.07 -3.60 9.76
C ALA A 41 20.14 -4.62 10.23
N PHE A 42 19.70 -5.80 10.67
CA PHE A 42 20.54 -6.90 11.13
C PHE A 42 20.63 -8.05 10.12
N TRP A 43 19.95 -7.92 8.98
CA TRP A 43 20.00 -8.91 7.92
C TRP A 43 21.36 -8.85 7.21
N ASP A 44 21.84 -10.00 6.76
CA ASP A 44 23.05 -10.06 5.96
C ASP A 44 22.81 -9.40 4.58
N LYS A 45 23.82 -9.36 3.72
CA LYS A 45 23.74 -8.69 2.43
C LYS A 45 22.51 -9.15 1.64
N SER A 46 21.69 -8.18 1.24
CA SER A 46 20.58 -8.40 0.32
C SER A 46 21.08 -8.98 -1.00
N VAL A 47 20.36 -9.97 -1.51
CA VAL A 47 20.79 -10.80 -2.65
C VAL A 47 20.25 -10.31 -3.98
N GLU A 48 19.18 -9.49 -3.99
CA GLU A 48 18.57 -8.97 -5.21
C GLU A 48 18.87 -7.48 -5.42
N PRO A 49 19.37 -7.07 -6.60
CA PRO A 49 19.47 -5.66 -6.95
C PRO A 49 18.07 -5.05 -7.12
N MET A 50 17.96 -3.73 -6.96
CA MET A 50 16.72 -3.02 -7.30
C MET A 50 16.29 -3.37 -8.74
N THR A 51 15.01 -3.71 -8.89
CA THR A 51 14.42 -4.05 -10.19
C THR A 51 14.53 -2.86 -11.13
N LYS A 52 15.21 -3.07 -12.26
CA LYS A 52 15.23 -2.09 -13.35
C LYS A 52 13.98 -2.27 -14.21
N VAL A 53 13.12 -1.27 -14.22
CA VAL A 53 11.90 -1.30 -15.04
C VAL A 53 12.27 -1.13 -16.52
N ASN A 54 12.03 -2.17 -17.30
CA ASN A 54 12.21 -2.19 -18.76
C ASN A 54 11.13 -3.05 -19.43
N ASN A 55 9.87 -2.76 -19.09
CA ASN A 55 8.72 -3.48 -19.63
C ASN A 55 8.60 -3.25 -21.14
N ARG A 56 8.11 -4.27 -21.85
CA ARG A 56 7.83 -4.22 -23.30
C ARG A 56 6.33 -4.28 -23.62
N VAL A 57 5.53 -4.62 -22.63
CA VAL A 57 4.08 -4.71 -22.72
C VAL A 57 3.49 -3.64 -21.81
N GLY A 58 2.35 -3.09 -22.21
CA GLY A 58 1.58 -2.20 -21.37
C GLY A 58 1.00 -2.96 -20.17
N SER A 59 0.68 -2.23 -19.11
CA SER A 59 0.09 -2.75 -17.89
C SER A 59 -0.98 -1.80 -17.36
N LEU A 60 -1.95 -2.34 -16.63
CA LEU A 60 -2.96 -1.54 -15.93
C LEU A 60 -2.58 -1.44 -14.45
N VAL A 61 -2.36 -0.23 -13.96
CA VAL A 61 -2.18 0.08 -12.54
C VAL A 61 -3.55 0.46 -11.97
N VAL A 62 -3.93 -0.09 -10.81
CA VAL A 62 -5.24 0.15 -10.20
C VAL A 62 -5.02 0.58 -8.77
N GLN A 63 -5.59 1.72 -8.37
CA GLN A 63 -5.21 2.39 -7.13
C GLN A 63 -6.40 3.13 -6.50
N ASN A 64 -6.66 2.85 -5.22
CA ASN A 64 -7.53 3.67 -4.39
C ASN A 64 -6.81 4.95 -3.95
N GLU A 65 -7.56 6.06 -3.85
CA GLU A 65 -7.02 7.34 -3.35
C GLU A 65 -6.49 7.23 -1.91
N TRP A 66 -7.21 6.52 -1.03
CA TRP A 66 -6.92 6.41 0.40
C TRP A 66 -6.41 5.01 0.81
N ASP A 67 -5.64 4.35 -0.07
CA ASP A 67 -4.95 3.10 0.30
C ASP A 67 -3.82 3.38 1.30
N SER A 68 -3.91 2.79 2.49
CA SER A 68 -2.94 3.01 3.58
C SER A 68 -1.70 2.13 3.50
N GLN A 69 -1.73 1.03 2.73
CA GLN A 69 -0.62 0.08 2.61
C GLN A 69 0.24 0.39 1.38
N THR A 70 -0.40 0.77 0.27
CA THR A 70 0.25 1.23 -0.96
C THR A 70 -0.31 2.60 -1.36
N PRO A 71 0.18 3.70 -0.77
CA PRO A 71 -0.39 5.03 -0.98
C PRO A 71 -0.39 5.47 -2.45
N LEU A 72 -1.40 6.26 -2.85
CA LEU A 72 -1.56 6.77 -4.22
C LEU A 72 -0.27 7.33 -4.85
N PRO A 73 0.57 8.12 -4.15
CA PRO A 73 1.84 8.58 -4.72
C PRO A 73 2.78 7.45 -5.17
N SER A 74 2.78 6.31 -4.46
CA SER A 74 3.57 5.13 -4.85
C SER A 74 3.00 4.47 -6.11
N GLY A 75 1.67 4.38 -6.22
CA GLY A 75 0.99 3.90 -7.43
C GLY A 75 1.26 4.81 -8.63
N GLN A 76 1.24 6.12 -8.44
CA GLN A 76 1.59 7.12 -9.47
C GLN A 76 3.06 7.00 -9.90
N ALA A 77 3.99 6.79 -8.97
CA ALA A 77 5.39 6.55 -9.29
C ALA A 77 5.57 5.26 -10.11
N LEU A 78 4.90 4.17 -9.73
CA LEU A 78 4.91 2.92 -10.49
C LEU A 78 4.36 3.10 -11.90
N HIS A 79 3.25 3.83 -12.05
CA HIS A 79 2.67 4.16 -13.35
C HIS A 79 3.65 4.96 -14.23
N ALA A 80 4.35 5.94 -13.65
CA ALA A 80 5.37 6.73 -14.35
C ALA A 80 6.57 5.88 -14.81
N ASP A 81 6.99 4.90 -14.00
CA ASP A 81 8.09 4.00 -14.33
C ASP A 81 7.70 2.94 -15.38
N LEU A 82 6.46 2.43 -15.32
CA LEU A 82 5.92 1.44 -16.26
C LEU A 82 5.50 2.09 -17.57
N LYS A 83 6.41 2.06 -18.55
CA LYS A 83 6.21 2.69 -19.86
C LYS A 83 4.96 2.16 -20.56
N GLY A 84 4.09 3.07 -21.00
CA GLY A 84 2.87 2.72 -21.71
C GLY A 84 1.81 2.05 -20.83
N SER A 85 1.96 2.11 -19.50
CA SER A 85 0.89 1.71 -18.60
C SER A 85 -0.28 2.69 -18.67
N LYS A 86 -1.44 2.24 -18.18
CA LYS A 86 -2.60 3.06 -17.88
C LYS A 86 -2.95 2.92 -16.42
N MET A 87 -3.58 3.93 -15.86
CA MET A 87 -3.97 3.95 -14.46
C MET A 87 -5.49 4.05 -14.31
N VAL A 88 -6.06 3.23 -13.44
CA VAL A 88 -7.40 3.42 -12.88
C VAL A 88 -7.23 3.97 -11.48
N THR A 89 -7.73 5.19 -11.24
CA THR A 89 -7.75 5.81 -9.92
C THR A 89 -9.18 5.83 -9.39
N VAL A 90 -9.38 5.36 -8.16
CA VAL A 90 -10.69 5.40 -7.49
C VAL A 90 -10.70 6.53 -6.46
N LEU A 91 -11.33 7.64 -6.81
CA LEU A 91 -11.52 8.80 -5.92
C LEU A 91 -12.44 8.43 -4.76
N GLY A 92 -12.07 8.83 -3.55
CA GLY A 92 -12.74 8.43 -2.32
C GLY A 92 -12.59 6.95 -1.97
N GLY A 93 -11.84 6.18 -2.76
CA GLY A 93 -11.61 4.76 -2.52
C GLY A 93 -10.78 4.53 -1.26
N GLU A 94 -11.27 3.69 -0.36
CA GLU A 94 -10.60 3.33 0.90
C GLU A 94 -10.14 1.87 0.89
N GLY A 95 -9.11 1.57 1.69
CA GLY A 95 -8.62 0.21 1.89
C GLY A 95 -7.57 -0.21 0.87
N HIS A 96 -7.10 -1.46 1.03
CA HIS A 96 -5.99 -1.99 0.25
C HIS A 96 -6.45 -3.08 -0.72
N GLY A 97 -6.16 -2.86 -2.00
CA GLY A 97 -6.72 -3.63 -3.10
C GLY A 97 -8.03 -2.99 -3.60
N VAL A 98 -8.24 -3.10 -4.91
CA VAL A 98 -9.41 -2.49 -5.59
C VAL A 98 -10.22 -3.55 -6.31
N TYR A 99 -9.56 -4.39 -7.11
CA TYR A 99 -10.20 -5.47 -7.86
C TYR A 99 -10.08 -6.81 -7.10
N PRO A 100 -11.10 -7.69 -7.12
CA PRO A 100 -12.38 -7.61 -7.86
C PRO A 100 -13.57 -7.13 -7.00
N ASN A 101 -13.32 -6.31 -5.98
CA ASN A 101 -14.34 -5.90 -5.00
C ASN A 101 -14.61 -4.39 -5.08
N GLY A 102 -14.38 -3.79 -6.24
CA GLY A 102 -14.51 -2.36 -6.44
C GLY A 102 -15.96 -2.00 -6.75
N ASN A 103 -16.15 -1.32 -7.87
CA ASN A 103 -17.46 -1.03 -8.44
C ASN A 103 -17.42 -1.28 -9.94
N ALA A 104 -18.58 -1.19 -10.62
CA ALA A 104 -18.69 -1.44 -12.05
C ALA A 104 -17.65 -0.68 -12.89
N CYS A 105 -17.41 0.61 -12.61
CA CYS A 105 -16.41 1.39 -13.33
C CYS A 105 -15.00 0.75 -13.27
N THR A 106 -14.56 0.36 -12.08
CA THR A 106 -13.22 -0.23 -11.91
C THR A 106 -13.19 -1.67 -12.38
N ASP A 107 -14.14 -2.49 -11.94
CA ASP A 107 -14.15 -3.93 -12.20
C ASP A 107 -14.37 -4.23 -13.69
N ASP A 108 -15.21 -3.47 -14.40
CA ASP A 108 -15.40 -3.63 -15.83
C ASP A 108 -14.15 -3.21 -16.62
N THR A 109 -13.45 -2.15 -16.18
CA THR A 109 -12.20 -1.71 -16.81
C THR A 109 -11.10 -2.77 -16.65
N VAL A 110 -10.92 -3.28 -15.43
CA VAL A 110 -9.93 -4.32 -15.13
C VAL A 110 -10.28 -5.62 -15.84
N THR A 111 -11.55 -6.04 -15.77
CA THR A 111 -12.01 -7.27 -16.44
C THR A 111 -11.88 -7.17 -17.95
N GLY A 112 -12.20 -6.02 -18.56
CA GLY A 112 -12.02 -5.76 -19.98
C GLY A 112 -10.56 -5.90 -20.42
N TYR A 113 -9.63 -5.34 -19.64
CA TYR A 113 -8.20 -5.52 -19.88
C TYR A 113 -7.77 -6.98 -19.76
N LEU A 114 -8.19 -7.68 -18.71
CA LEU A 114 -7.82 -9.08 -18.49
C LEU A 114 -8.39 -10.03 -19.57
N LEU A 115 -9.60 -9.77 -20.07
CA LEU A 115 -10.24 -10.59 -21.10
C LEU A 115 -9.68 -10.33 -22.51
N THR A 116 -9.29 -9.10 -22.81
CA THR A 116 -8.94 -8.70 -24.19
C THR A 116 -7.45 -8.41 -24.39
N GLY A 117 -6.71 -8.16 -23.30
CA GLY A 117 -5.35 -7.63 -23.33
C GLY A 117 -5.25 -6.15 -23.72
N ASN A 118 -6.37 -5.49 -24.01
CA ASN A 118 -6.39 -4.10 -24.44
C ASN A 118 -6.50 -3.16 -23.24
N LEU A 119 -5.59 -2.19 -23.17
CA LEU A 119 -5.64 -1.10 -22.20
C LEU A 119 -6.71 -0.07 -22.58
N PRO A 120 -7.25 0.68 -21.61
CA PRO A 120 -8.07 1.86 -21.92
C PRO A 120 -7.25 2.89 -22.71
N ALA A 121 -7.94 3.72 -23.50
CA ALA A 121 -7.28 4.73 -24.35
C ALA A 121 -6.52 5.78 -23.50
N GLU A 122 -7.06 6.11 -22.34
CA GLU A 122 -6.54 7.07 -21.37
C GLU A 122 -6.65 6.52 -19.95
N ASP A 123 -6.07 7.24 -19.00
CA ASP A 123 -6.24 6.91 -17.59
C ASP A 123 -7.70 7.12 -17.20
N VAL A 124 -8.20 6.27 -16.31
CA VAL A 124 -9.61 6.23 -15.92
C VAL A 124 -9.72 6.68 -14.48
N THR A 125 -10.65 7.60 -14.24
CA THR A 125 -11.04 8.01 -12.89
C THR A 125 -12.42 7.45 -12.59
N CYS A 126 -12.50 6.60 -11.58
CA CYS A 126 -13.75 6.10 -11.00
C CYS A 126 -14.00 6.80 -9.66
N GLU A 127 -15.25 6.83 -9.22
CA GLU A 127 -15.62 7.29 -7.87
C GLU A 127 -15.98 6.08 -7.01
N ALA A 128 -15.54 6.05 -5.76
CA ALA A 128 -15.93 5.01 -4.81
C ALA A 128 -17.42 5.10 -4.48
N THR A 129 -18.03 3.95 -4.19
CA THR A 129 -19.39 3.89 -3.62
C THR A 129 -19.31 3.53 -2.14
N ALA A 130 -20.44 3.68 -1.44
CA ALA A 130 -20.53 3.23 -0.05
C ALA A 130 -20.20 1.74 0.06
N GLU A 131 -20.75 0.94 -0.86
CA GLU A 131 -20.59 -0.50 -0.95
C GLU A 131 -19.14 -0.91 -1.26
N SER A 132 -18.48 -0.24 -2.22
CA SER A 132 -17.07 -0.56 -2.55
C SER A 132 -16.13 -0.30 -1.37
N ASN A 133 -16.45 0.71 -0.55
CA ASN A 133 -15.69 0.97 0.67
C ASN A 133 -16.16 0.11 1.86
N GLU A 134 -17.36 -0.49 1.82
CA GLU A 134 -17.87 -1.37 2.88
C GLU A 134 -17.08 -2.68 2.98
N GLU A 135 -16.66 -3.27 1.86
CA GLU A 135 -15.80 -4.46 1.89
C GLU A 135 -14.46 -4.16 2.57
N SER A 136 -13.84 -2.99 2.32
CA SER A 136 -12.65 -2.52 3.04
C SER A 136 -12.87 -2.33 4.55
N ARG A 137 -14.13 -2.14 4.98
CA ARG A 137 -14.52 -1.95 6.39
C ARG A 137 -15.12 -3.21 7.01
N LYS A 138 -15.27 -4.30 6.24
CA LYS A 138 -15.92 -5.52 6.69
C LYS A 138 -15.14 -6.14 7.84
N GLY A 139 -15.81 -6.34 8.97
CA GLY A 139 -15.21 -6.78 10.23
C GLY A 139 -14.88 -5.67 11.23
N GLN A 140 -14.96 -4.38 10.83
CA GLN A 140 -14.91 -3.26 11.76
C GLN A 140 -16.31 -3.02 12.35
N ARG A 141 -16.60 -3.65 13.48
CA ARG A 141 -17.76 -3.26 14.31
C ARG A 141 -17.53 -1.87 14.89
N ARG A 142 -18.17 -0.85 14.31
CA ARG A 142 -18.02 0.56 14.75
C ARG A 142 -18.49 0.78 16.20
N ASP A 143 -19.33 -0.11 16.70
CA ASP A 143 -19.91 -0.15 18.04
C ASP A 143 -19.07 -0.94 19.06
N VAL A 144 -18.00 -1.63 18.63
CA VAL A 144 -17.13 -2.42 19.51
C VAL A 144 -15.69 -1.92 19.38
N LEU A 145 -15.13 -1.41 20.46
CA LEU A 145 -13.70 -1.05 20.48
C LEU A 145 -12.87 -2.30 20.16
N PRO A 146 -11.93 -2.24 19.20
CA PRO A 146 -11.00 -3.33 18.93
C PRO A 146 -10.33 -3.81 20.22
N GLY A 147 -10.28 -5.13 20.43
CA GLY A 147 -9.74 -5.71 21.65
C GLY A 147 -10.68 -5.65 22.86
N SER A 148 -11.98 -5.48 22.66
CA SER A 148 -12.99 -5.64 23.72
C SER A 148 -13.57 -7.07 23.76
N PRO A 149 -13.73 -7.67 24.95
CA PRO A 149 -13.28 -7.14 26.24
C PRO A 149 -11.74 -7.12 26.33
N LEU A 150 -11.20 -6.15 27.07
CA LEU A 150 -9.76 -6.08 27.31
C LEU A 150 -9.27 -7.44 27.86
N PRO A 151 -8.21 -8.02 27.29
CA PRO A 151 -7.64 -9.25 27.84
C PRO A 151 -7.22 -9.01 29.29
N GLU A 152 -7.46 -9.98 30.17
CA GLU A 152 -6.96 -9.90 31.55
C GLU A 152 -5.45 -9.70 31.52
N ARG A 153 -4.96 -8.69 32.25
CA ARG A 153 -3.53 -8.45 32.41
C ARG A 153 -2.91 -9.70 33.05
N VAL A 154 -2.13 -10.45 32.27
CA VAL A 154 -1.28 -11.51 32.81
C VAL A 154 -0.19 -10.79 33.63
N PRO A 155 -0.07 -11.04 34.95
CA PRO A 155 0.81 -10.26 35.82
C PRO A 155 2.29 -10.22 35.39
N ASP A 156 2.72 -11.19 34.58
CA ASP A 156 4.14 -11.46 34.29
C ASP A 156 4.50 -11.47 32.79
N ARG A 157 3.73 -10.80 31.94
CA ARG A 157 4.14 -10.52 30.55
C ARG A 157 4.20 -9.02 30.31
N PHE A 158 5.39 -8.54 29.96
CA PHE A 158 5.62 -7.19 29.44
C PHE A 158 4.66 -6.86 28.31
#